data_AF-A0A369PY96-F1
#
_entry.id   AF-A0A369PY96-F1
#
_cell.length_a   1.000
_cell.length_b   1.000
_cell.length_c   1.000
_cell.angle_alpha   90.00
_cell.angle_beta   90.00
_cell.angle_gamma   90.00
#
_symmetry.space_group_name_H-M   'P 1'
#
loop_
_entity.id
_entity.type
_entity.pdbx_description
1 polymer ?
#
loop_
_entity_poly.entity_id
_entity_poly.type
_entity_poly.pdbx_seq_one_letter_code
_entity_poly.pdbx_strand_id
1 'polypeptide(L)'
;MWNFDLQDLEELHPVIERLYQKKAKLDSSRPLPESALRRIKTDLSLEWTYNSNSIEGNTLSLQETQMVLQEGITVKGKSLREHFEVFNHEKAIDYLYTLVKESYSLRSIDLLSLHGLVLRSIEDDFAGRLRNGGVRIVGANFTPPNANKVSDFLDELISFVNDNPLGLNDIVLTTIFHHKFVWIHPFFDGNGRTVRLAMNLLLMRKGFPPAIILKTDRKKYYESLNQANKGSYHKLCLLMLQAVERSLNMYINALPGNNYGDYEPISSIVSEPDVPYGQEYVSLLARQGKIDAYKEGKDWLTTKAAVKEYIKNRKRIR
;
A
#
# COMPACT_ATOMS: atom_id res chain seq x y z
N MET A 1 -6.63 -23.20 -9.98
CA MET A 1 -7.31 -21.90 -10.12
C MET A 1 -7.69 -21.43 -8.73
N TRP A 2 -7.23 -20.25 -8.33
CA TRP A 2 -7.51 -19.68 -7.02
C TRP A 2 -9.01 -19.43 -6.82
N ASN A 3 -9.58 -19.97 -5.73
CA ASN A 3 -10.96 -19.73 -5.34
C ASN A 3 -10.99 -18.86 -4.07
N PHE A 4 -11.85 -17.83 -4.06
CA PHE A 4 -11.95 -16.85 -2.99
C PHE A 4 -13.42 -16.65 -2.62
N ASP A 5 -13.73 -16.73 -1.33
CA ASP A 5 -14.96 -16.17 -0.79
C ASP A 5 -14.69 -14.71 -0.42
N LEU A 6 -15.35 -13.79 -1.11
CA LEU A 6 -15.15 -12.34 -0.99
C LEU A 6 -16.42 -11.61 -0.54
N GLN A 7 -17.42 -12.33 -0.02
CA GLN A 7 -18.66 -11.74 0.47
C GLN A 7 -18.40 -10.72 1.60
N ASP A 8 -17.34 -10.91 2.39
CA ASP A 8 -16.93 -10.00 3.46
C ASP A 8 -16.45 -8.61 2.96
N LEU A 9 -16.31 -8.44 1.64
CA LEU A 9 -15.94 -7.18 0.98
C LEU A 9 -17.15 -6.32 0.56
N GLU A 10 -18.38 -6.84 0.63
CA GLU A 10 -19.59 -6.07 0.30
C GLU A 10 -19.68 -4.78 1.11
N GLU A 11 -19.35 -4.84 2.41
CA GLU A 11 -19.35 -3.68 3.30
C GLU A 11 -18.35 -2.57 2.94
N LEU A 12 -17.37 -2.89 2.09
CA LEU A 12 -16.32 -1.98 1.62
C LEU A 12 -16.66 -1.30 0.29
N HIS A 13 -17.76 -1.67 -0.36
CA HIS A 13 -18.17 -1.08 -1.64
C HIS A 13 -18.26 0.44 -1.61
N PRO A 14 -18.84 1.10 -0.58
CA PRO A 14 -18.87 2.56 -0.52
C PRO A 14 -17.47 3.21 -0.49
N VAL A 15 -16.50 2.53 0.14
CA VAL A 15 -15.11 3.00 0.18
C VAL A 15 -14.50 2.87 -1.20
N ILE A 16 -14.66 1.72 -1.85
CA ILE A 16 -14.16 1.46 -3.20
C ILE A 16 -14.71 2.51 -4.18
N GLU A 17 -16.02 2.74 -4.20
CA GLU A 17 -16.65 3.76 -5.04
C GLU A 17 -16.07 5.16 -4.81
N ARG A 18 -15.90 5.56 -3.54
CA ARG A 18 -15.28 6.84 -3.17
C ARG A 18 -13.85 6.96 -3.72
N LEU A 19 -13.05 5.88 -3.69
CA LEU A 19 -11.70 5.91 -4.24
C LEU A 19 -11.69 6.00 -5.76
N TYR A 20 -12.62 5.33 -6.45
CA TYR A 20 -12.76 5.48 -7.91
C TYR A 20 -13.23 6.90 -8.30
N GLN A 21 -14.08 7.55 -7.51
CA GLN A 21 -14.46 8.95 -7.69
C GLN A 21 -13.26 9.89 -7.48
N LYS A 22 -12.47 9.68 -6.42
CA LYS A 22 -11.22 10.43 -6.17
C LYS A 22 -10.22 10.24 -7.32
N LYS A 23 -10.06 9.02 -7.81
CA LYS A 23 -9.23 8.72 -8.98
C LYS A 23 -9.75 9.44 -10.23
N ALA A 24 -11.05 9.41 -10.51
CA ALA A 24 -11.63 10.11 -11.65
C ALA A 24 -11.41 11.64 -11.57
N LYS A 25 -11.52 12.23 -10.37
CA LYS A 25 -11.16 13.64 -10.14
C LYS A 25 -9.68 13.87 -10.48
N LEU A 26 -8.78 13.04 -9.97
CA LEU A 26 -7.35 13.13 -10.25
C LEU A 26 -7.05 13.00 -11.76
N ASP A 27 -7.67 12.02 -12.43
CA ASP A 27 -7.51 11.79 -13.86
C ASP A 27 -7.98 13.00 -14.68
N SER A 28 -9.11 13.61 -14.32
CA SER A 28 -9.66 14.81 -14.97
C SER A 28 -8.79 16.07 -14.79
N SER A 29 -7.91 16.07 -13.80
CA SER A 29 -6.99 17.18 -13.51
C SER A 29 -5.62 17.00 -14.17
N ARG A 30 -5.40 15.91 -14.93
CA ARG A 30 -4.14 15.68 -15.66
C ARG A 30 -4.10 16.50 -16.97
N PRO A 31 -2.91 16.94 -17.41
CA PRO A 31 -1.61 16.75 -16.77
C PRO A 31 -1.44 17.64 -15.53
N LEU A 32 -0.82 17.09 -14.49
CA LEU A 32 -0.48 17.86 -13.29
C LEU A 32 0.70 18.81 -13.59
N PRO A 33 0.79 19.97 -12.91
CA PRO A 33 1.99 20.80 -12.98
C PRO A 33 3.25 19.99 -12.64
N GLU A 34 4.28 20.08 -13.48
CA GLU A 34 5.47 19.22 -13.36
C GLU A 34 6.17 19.39 -11.99
N SER A 35 6.22 20.61 -11.47
CA SER A 35 6.78 20.91 -10.15
C SER A 35 6.03 20.24 -9.01
N ALA A 36 4.69 20.23 -9.07
CA ALA A 36 3.84 19.53 -8.11
C ALA A 36 4.04 18.02 -8.23
N LEU A 37 4.04 17.47 -9.44
CA LEU A 37 4.26 16.05 -9.68
C LEU A 37 5.63 15.58 -9.15
N ARG A 38 6.69 16.36 -9.41
CA ARG A 38 8.05 16.05 -8.93
C ARG A 38 8.10 16.03 -7.41
N ARG A 39 7.52 17.02 -6.74
CA ARG A 39 7.45 17.08 -5.27
C ARG A 39 6.70 15.89 -4.68
N ILE A 40 5.49 15.61 -5.19
CA ILE A 40 4.68 14.47 -4.73
C ILE A 40 5.43 13.16 -4.94
N LYS A 41 6.10 12.98 -6.08
CA LYS A 41 6.89 11.78 -6.36
C LYS A 41 8.04 11.63 -5.37
N THR A 42 8.77 12.70 -5.06
CA THR A 42 9.85 12.69 -4.07
C THR A 42 9.32 12.32 -2.68
N ASP A 43 8.27 13.00 -2.22
CA ASP A 43 7.69 12.79 -0.89
C ASP A 43 7.15 11.36 -0.74
N LEU A 44 6.40 10.86 -1.72
CA LEU A 44 5.88 9.50 -1.71
C LEU A 44 6.98 8.44 -1.82
N SER A 45 8.03 8.67 -2.62
CA SER A 45 9.12 7.69 -2.75
C SER A 45 9.92 7.56 -1.45
N LEU A 46 10.13 8.69 -0.75
CA LEU A 46 10.73 8.71 0.57
C LEU A 46 9.86 7.96 1.59
N GLU A 47 8.57 8.30 1.68
CA GLU A 47 7.64 7.62 2.59
C GLU A 47 7.53 6.13 2.30
N TRP A 48 7.48 5.76 1.03
CA TRP A 48 7.35 4.37 0.61
C TRP A 48 8.58 3.58 1.02
N THR A 49 9.78 4.08 0.73
CA THR A 49 11.05 3.47 1.13
C THR A 49 11.17 3.33 2.64
N TYR A 50 10.88 4.40 3.37
CA TYR A 50 10.90 4.40 4.83
C TYR A 50 9.96 3.36 5.43
N ASN A 51 8.68 3.41 5.06
CA ASN A 51 7.67 2.55 5.67
C ASN A 51 7.85 1.09 5.28
N SER A 52 8.17 0.80 4.02
CA SER A 52 8.39 -0.56 3.53
C SER A 52 9.56 -1.23 4.24
N ASN A 53 10.70 -0.55 4.39
CA ASN A 53 11.85 -1.11 5.11
C ASN A 53 11.59 -1.18 6.63
N SER A 54 10.92 -0.18 7.22
CA SER A 54 10.57 -0.20 8.66
C SER A 54 9.65 -1.38 9.04
N ILE A 55 8.76 -1.81 8.14
CA ILE A 55 7.89 -2.99 8.36
C ILE A 55 8.71 -4.29 8.47
N GLU A 56 9.84 -4.36 7.78
CA GLU A 56 10.78 -5.50 7.84
C GLU A 56 11.80 -5.38 8.97
N GLY A 57 11.81 -4.25 9.71
CA GLY A 57 12.65 -4.07 10.91
C GLY A 57 13.82 -3.11 10.74
N ASN A 58 13.97 -2.46 9.60
CA ASN A 58 14.93 -1.37 9.44
C ASN A 58 14.65 -0.26 10.47
N THR A 59 15.70 0.22 11.13
CA THR A 59 15.59 1.12 12.29
C THR A 59 15.86 2.57 11.95
N LEU A 60 16.19 2.91 10.71
CA LEU A 60 16.35 4.31 10.29
C LEU A 60 15.04 5.07 10.52
N SER A 61 15.15 6.30 11.00
CA SER A 61 14.05 7.26 11.06
C SER A 61 13.72 7.81 9.66
N LEU A 62 12.62 8.55 9.54
CA LEU A 62 12.26 9.16 8.24
C LEU A 62 13.32 10.19 7.82
N GLN A 63 13.81 10.99 8.77
CA GLN A 63 14.88 11.98 8.54
C GLN A 63 16.20 11.30 8.17
N GLU A 64 16.56 10.23 8.88
CA GLU A 64 17.76 9.44 8.56
C GLU A 64 17.65 8.79 7.17
N THR A 65 16.47 8.25 6.81
CA THR A 65 16.20 7.72 5.46
C THR A 65 16.38 8.80 4.40
N GLN A 66 15.87 10.01 4.66
CA GLN A 66 16.01 11.15 3.75
C GLN A 66 17.49 11.52 3.55
N MET A 67 18.27 11.61 4.64
CA MET A 67 19.71 11.89 4.59
C MET A 67 20.46 10.86 3.74
N VAL A 68 20.14 9.56 3.91
CA VAL A 68 20.75 8.49 3.11
C VAL A 68 20.44 8.66 1.61
N LEU A 69 19.20 8.93 1.26
CA LEU A 69 18.78 9.02 -0.16
C LEU A 69 19.23 10.32 -0.84
N GLN A 70 19.11 11.46 -0.15
CA GLN A 70 19.31 12.79 -0.76
C GLN A 70 20.74 13.29 -0.62
N GLU A 71 21.41 13.00 0.49
CA GLU A 71 22.77 13.49 0.76
C GLU A 71 23.84 12.41 0.57
N GLY A 72 23.43 11.13 0.45
CA GLY A 72 24.36 10.01 0.29
C GLY A 72 25.20 9.73 1.53
N ILE A 73 24.76 10.20 2.71
CA ILE A 73 25.51 10.07 3.95
C ILE A 73 25.16 8.78 4.71
N THR A 74 26.13 8.25 5.46
CA THR A 74 25.90 7.15 6.39
C THR A 74 25.54 7.66 7.78
N VAL A 75 24.56 7.03 8.41
CA VAL A 75 24.08 7.33 9.75
C VAL A 75 24.83 6.50 10.80
N LYS A 76 25.43 7.20 11.75
CA LYS A 76 26.20 6.57 12.85
C LYS A 76 25.31 5.63 13.67
N GLY A 77 25.81 4.43 13.96
CA GLY A 77 25.12 3.44 14.80
C GLY A 77 24.07 2.60 14.05
N LYS A 78 23.95 2.77 12.73
CA LYS A 78 23.08 1.98 11.85
C LYS A 78 23.95 1.05 10.99
N SER A 79 23.45 -0.14 10.70
CA SER A 79 24.20 -1.13 9.93
C SER A 79 24.30 -0.74 8.46
N LEU A 80 25.37 -1.15 7.76
CA LEU A 80 25.45 -0.94 6.30
C LEU A 80 24.30 -1.63 5.56
N ARG A 81 23.83 -2.78 6.06
CA ARG A 81 22.63 -3.46 5.52
C ARG A 81 21.43 -2.51 5.50
N GLU A 82 21.12 -1.83 6.60
CA GLU A 82 19.99 -0.90 6.65
C GLU A 82 20.09 0.25 5.64
N HIS A 83 21.30 0.73 5.36
CA HIS A 83 21.54 1.75 4.34
C HIS A 83 21.31 1.20 2.93
N PHE A 84 21.83 0.01 2.65
CA PHE A 84 21.58 -0.67 1.37
C PHE A 84 20.10 -0.97 1.18
N GLU A 85 19.37 -1.39 2.20
CA GLU A 85 17.92 -1.61 2.11
C GLU A 85 17.15 -0.35 1.69
N VAL A 86 17.53 0.81 2.23
CA VAL A 86 16.96 2.10 1.85
C VAL A 86 17.30 2.45 0.40
N PHE A 87 18.59 2.42 0.05
CA PHE A 87 19.06 2.75 -1.29
C PHE A 87 18.48 1.82 -2.36
N ASN A 88 18.50 0.51 -2.12
CA ASN A 88 17.99 -0.51 -3.02
C ASN A 88 16.49 -0.37 -3.27
N HIS A 89 15.72 -0.08 -2.22
CA HIS A 89 14.28 0.08 -2.37
C HIS A 89 13.95 1.33 -3.21
N GLU A 90 14.70 2.43 -3.07
CA GLU A 90 14.56 3.58 -3.97
C GLU A 90 14.87 3.19 -5.43
N LYS A 91 15.96 2.45 -5.69
CA LYS A 91 16.27 1.98 -7.04
C LYS A 91 15.24 1.01 -7.61
N ALA A 92 14.62 0.20 -6.77
CA ALA A 92 13.51 -0.65 -7.17
C ALA A 92 12.25 0.17 -7.52
N ILE A 93 11.98 1.27 -6.81
CA ILE A 93 10.93 2.22 -7.17
C ILE A 93 11.24 2.88 -8.52
N ASP A 94 12.46 3.36 -8.74
CA ASP A 94 12.88 3.96 -10.02
C ASP A 94 12.68 2.99 -11.19
N TYR A 95 13.13 1.75 -11.03
CA TYR A 95 12.89 0.69 -12.01
C TYR A 95 11.40 0.42 -12.23
N LEU A 96 10.60 0.34 -11.16
CA LEU A 96 9.15 0.15 -11.24
C LEU A 96 8.49 1.23 -12.09
N TYR A 97 8.88 2.50 -11.93
CA TYR A 97 8.34 3.61 -12.74
C TYR A 97 8.59 3.42 -14.24
N THR A 98 9.67 2.75 -14.65
CA THR A 98 9.93 2.44 -16.07
C THR A 98 8.97 1.41 -16.65
N LEU A 99 8.33 0.61 -15.78
CA LEU A 99 7.37 -0.43 -16.17
C LEU A 99 5.93 0.10 -16.23
N VAL A 100 5.61 1.20 -15.54
CA VAL A 100 4.24 1.71 -15.42
C VAL A 100 3.73 2.21 -16.78
N LYS A 101 2.83 1.45 -17.37
CA LYS A 101 2.03 1.81 -18.56
C LYS A 101 0.68 1.11 -18.50
N GLU A 102 -0.36 1.70 -19.10
CA GLU A 102 -1.73 1.17 -19.02
C GLU A 102 -1.86 -0.26 -19.57
N SER A 103 -1.17 -0.56 -20.67
CA SER A 103 -1.14 -1.87 -21.32
C SER A 103 -0.16 -2.87 -20.67
N TYR A 104 0.37 -2.57 -19.47
CA TYR A 104 1.35 -3.43 -18.83
C TYR A 104 0.72 -4.73 -18.31
N SER A 105 1.29 -5.87 -18.72
CA SER A 105 1.01 -7.18 -18.11
C SER A 105 2.17 -7.57 -17.20
N LEU A 106 1.85 -8.01 -15.98
CA LEU A 106 2.85 -8.47 -15.02
C LEU A 106 3.50 -9.76 -15.53
N ARG A 107 4.83 -9.88 -15.41
CA ARG A 107 5.59 -11.06 -15.82
C ARG A 107 6.46 -11.53 -14.65
N SER A 108 6.81 -12.82 -14.66
CA SER A 108 7.65 -13.41 -13.61
C SER A 108 9.00 -12.70 -13.49
N ILE A 109 9.59 -12.27 -14.63
CA ILE A 109 10.85 -11.51 -14.63
C ILE A 109 10.75 -10.19 -13.87
N ASP A 110 9.59 -9.54 -13.82
CA ASP A 110 9.44 -8.26 -13.12
C ASP A 110 9.57 -8.45 -11.61
N LEU A 111 9.01 -9.55 -11.09
CA LEU A 111 9.12 -9.93 -9.68
C LEU A 111 10.57 -10.29 -9.32
N LEU A 112 11.25 -11.02 -10.21
CA LEU A 112 12.66 -11.36 -10.03
C LEU A 112 13.56 -10.11 -10.09
N SER A 113 13.32 -9.20 -11.04
CA SER A 113 14.09 -7.96 -11.17
C SER A 113 13.88 -7.02 -9.97
N LEU A 114 12.63 -6.84 -9.52
CA LEU A 114 12.33 -6.06 -8.31
C LEU A 114 13.03 -6.68 -7.09
N HIS A 115 12.92 -7.99 -6.91
CA HIS A 115 13.61 -8.71 -5.82
C HIS A 115 15.13 -8.57 -5.91
N GLY A 116 15.69 -8.69 -7.11
CA GLY A 116 17.12 -8.54 -7.38
C GLY A 116 17.63 -7.16 -6.97
N LEU A 117 16.88 -6.10 -7.28
CA LEU A 117 17.21 -4.75 -6.83
C LEU A 117 17.11 -4.63 -5.31
N VAL A 118 16.06 -5.17 -4.69
CA VAL A 118 15.83 -5.12 -3.23
C VAL A 118 16.99 -5.75 -2.44
N LEU A 119 17.52 -6.90 -2.88
CA LEU A 119 18.58 -7.64 -2.15
C LEU A 119 20.02 -7.36 -2.63
N ARG A 120 20.20 -6.48 -3.62
CA ARG A 120 21.53 -6.16 -4.16
C ARG A 120 22.49 -5.68 -3.06
N SER A 121 23.73 -6.17 -3.03
CA SER A 121 24.72 -5.80 -2.00
C SER A 121 24.29 -6.13 -0.55
N ILE A 122 23.28 -6.98 -0.40
CA ILE A 122 22.81 -7.51 0.88
C ILE A 122 22.97 -9.03 0.87
N GLU A 123 22.34 -9.70 -0.10
CA GLU A 123 22.33 -11.16 -0.28
C GLU A 123 22.36 -11.49 -1.78
N ASP A 124 23.46 -11.12 -2.45
CA ASP A 124 23.60 -11.20 -3.92
C ASP A 124 23.40 -12.62 -4.48
N ASP A 125 23.75 -13.66 -3.72
CA ASP A 125 23.57 -15.05 -4.11
C ASP A 125 22.09 -15.44 -4.29
N PHE A 126 21.18 -14.74 -3.60
CA PHE A 126 19.74 -14.99 -3.64
C PHE A 126 18.96 -13.90 -4.39
N ALA A 127 19.59 -12.75 -4.66
CA ALA A 127 18.98 -11.61 -5.34
C ALA A 127 18.37 -12.03 -6.69
N GLY A 128 17.06 -11.81 -6.83
CA GLY A 128 16.30 -12.14 -8.04
C GLY A 128 16.16 -13.64 -8.35
N ARG A 129 16.37 -14.53 -7.37
CA ARG A 129 16.27 -15.98 -7.55
C ARG A 129 15.21 -16.58 -6.63
N LEU A 130 14.36 -17.44 -7.17
CA LEU A 130 13.42 -18.23 -6.37
C LEU A 130 14.19 -19.12 -5.38
N ARG A 131 13.61 -19.32 -4.20
CA ARG A 131 14.18 -20.23 -3.21
C ARG A 131 14.16 -21.67 -3.74
N ASN A 132 15.21 -22.41 -3.43
CA ASN A 132 15.34 -23.85 -3.71
C ASN A 132 15.21 -24.70 -2.43
N GLY A 133 14.84 -24.09 -1.30
CA GLY A 133 14.75 -24.73 0.00
C GLY A 133 13.49 -24.36 0.77
N GLY A 134 13.27 -25.07 1.87
CA GLY A 134 12.20 -24.77 2.82
C GLY A 134 12.46 -23.48 3.58
N VAL A 135 11.39 -22.78 3.96
CA VAL A 135 11.43 -21.52 4.72
C VAL A 135 10.35 -21.53 5.79
N ARG A 136 10.58 -20.77 6.87
CA ARG A 136 9.59 -20.55 7.94
C ARG A 136 9.43 -19.05 8.15
N ILE A 137 8.19 -18.58 8.12
CA ILE A 137 7.86 -17.17 8.37
C ILE A 137 7.51 -17.00 9.84
N VAL A 138 8.28 -16.19 10.56
CA VAL A 138 8.01 -15.89 11.98
C VAL A 138 6.69 -15.14 12.10
N GLY A 139 5.79 -15.62 12.96
CA GLY A 139 4.48 -15.01 13.22
C GLY A 139 3.39 -15.31 12.18
N ALA A 140 3.69 -16.05 11.12
CA ALA A 140 2.68 -16.56 10.19
C ALA A 140 1.97 -17.79 10.77
N ASN A 141 0.67 -17.92 10.50
CA ASN A 141 -0.15 -19.05 10.91
C ASN A 141 -0.22 -20.20 9.89
N PHE A 142 0.73 -20.25 8.96
CA PHE A 142 0.79 -21.26 7.90
C PHE A 142 2.26 -21.60 7.57
N THR A 143 2.45 -22.71 6.88
CA THR A 143 3.75 -23.08 6.28
C THR A 143 3.70 -22.79 4.78
N PRO A 144 4.66 -22.04 4.21
CA PRO A 144 4.72 -21.81 2.77
C PRO A 144 4.80 -23.11 1.96
N PRO A 145 4.39 -23.10 0.69
CA PRO A 145 4.43 -24.28 -0.16
C PRO A 145 5.85 -24.84 -0.33
N ASN A 146 5.96 -26.09 -0.79
CA ASN A 146 7.25 -26.69 -1.12
C ASN A 146 7.98 -25.85 -2.19
N ALA A 147 9.31 -25.70 -2.07
CA ALA A 147 10.13 -24.92 -3.00
C ALA A 147 9.94 -25.35 -4.46
N ASN A 148 9.77 -26.65 -4.71
CA ASN A 148 9.57 -27.21 -6.05
C ASN A 148 8.24 -26.80 -6.68
N LYS A 149 7.29 -26.24 -5.91
CA LYS A 149 6.00 -25.74 -6.39
C LYS A 149 5.93 -24.22 -6.49
N VAL A 150 6.97 -23.51 -6.07
CA VAL A 150 6.98 -22.04 -6.04
C VAL A 150 6.81 -21.46 -7.43
N SER A 151 7.52 -21.98 -8.44
CA SER A 151 7.41 -21.48 -9.83
C SER A 151 5.99 -21.66 -10.35
N ASP A 152 5.42 -22.86 -10.24
CA ASP A 152 4.05 -23.17 -10.68
C ASP A 152 3.02 -22.22 -10.05
N PHE A 153 3.08 -22.01 -8.73
CA PHE A 153 2.15 -21.12 -8.03
C PHE A 153 2.35 -19.64 -8.40
N LEU A 154 3.58 -19.22 -8.68
CA LEU A 154 3.87 -17.86 -9.07
C LEU A 154 3.31 -17.57 -10.47
N ASP A 155 3.49 -18.50 -11.41
CA ASP A 155 2.93 -18.39 -12.76
C ASP A 155 1.40 -18.43 -12.73
N GLU A 156 0.79 -19.30 -11.91
CA GLU A 156 -0.66 -19.32 -11.70
C GLU A 156 -1.17 -17.97 -11.14
N LEU A 157 -0.47 -17.39 -10.16
CA LEU A 157 -0.83 -16.12 -9.57
C LEU A 157 -0.71 -14.96 -10.58
N ILE A 158 0.33 -14.96 -11.39
CA ILE A 158 0.54 -13.94 -12.43
C ILE A 158 -0.56 -14.03 -13.49
N SER A 159 -0.91 -15.24 -13.96
CA SER A 159 -2.02 -15.45 -14.90
C SER A 159 -3.32 -14.93 -14.29
N PHE A 160 -3.64 -15.32 -13.05
CA PHE A 160 -4.86 -14.88 -12.37
C PHE A 160 -5.01 -13.36 -12.32
N VAL A 161 -3.93 -12.62 -12.07
CA VAL A 161 -3.98 -11.15 -11.97
C VAL A 161 -4.00 -10.46 -13.33
N ASN A 162 -3.39 -11.06 -14.35
CA ASN A 162 -3.45 -10.52 -15.70
C ASN A 162 -4.83 -10.76 -16.33
N ASP A 163 -5.39 -11.96 -16.14
CA ASP A 163 -6.66 -12.37 -16.74
C ASP A 163 -7.86 -11.83 -15.96
N ASN A 164 -7.72 -11.62 -14.64
CA ASN A 164 -8.77 -11.21 -13.72
C ASN A 164 -10.10 -11.97 -13.94
N PRO A 165 -10.10 -13.30 -13.86
CA PRO A 165 -11.25 -14.13 -14.27
C PRO A 165 -12.50 -13.89 -13.41
N LEU A 166 -12.34 -13.30 -12.22
CA LEU A 166 -13.43 -12.97 -11.31
C LEU A 166 -13.98 -11.54 -11.50
N GLY A 167 -13.44 -10.76 -12.44
CA GLY A 167 -13.89 -9.38 -12.70
C GLY A 167 -13.73 -8.45 -11.51
N LEU A 168 -12.72 -8.67 -10.67
CA LEU A 168 -12.49 -7.89 -9.45
C LEU A 168 -12.06 -6.47 -9.80
N ASN A 169 -12.42 -5.51 -8.94
CA ASN A 169 -11.86 -4.16 -9.04
C ASN A 169 -10.35 -4.16 -8.76
N ASP A 170 -9.65 -3.13 -9.24
CA ASP A 170 -8.18 -3.10 -9.28
C ASP A 170 -7.54 -3.20 -7.88
N ILE A 171 -8.18 -2.62 -6.86
CA ILE A 171 -7.65 -2.60 -5.49
C ILE A 171 -7.82 -3.96 -4.83
N VAL A 172 -8.99 -4.60 -4.99
CA VAL A 172 -9.23 -5.96 -4.47
C VAL A 172 -8.33 -6.98 -5.17
N LEU A 173 -8.23 -6.92 -6.50
CA LEU A 173 -7.35 -7.79 -7.27
C LEU A 173 -5.89 -7.69 -6.81
N THR A 174 -5.40 -6.46 -6.62
CA THR A 174 -4.05 -6.20 -6.11
C THR A 174 -3.87 -6.69 -4.67
N THR A 175 -4.90 -6.56 -3.82
CA THR A 175 -4.87 -7.05 -2.44
C THR A 175 -4.73 -8.58 -2.40
N ILE A 176 -5.45 -9.28 -3.26
CA ILE A 176 -5.35 -10.73 -3.43
C ILE A 176 -3.97 -11.13 -3.93
N PHE A 177 -3.46 -10.44 -4.97
CA PHE A 177 -2.10 -10.65 -5.47
C PHE A 177 -1.08 -10.55 -4.34
N HIS A 178 -1.17 -9.48 -3.56
CA HIS A 178 -0.28 -9.24 -2.45
C HIS A 178 -0.34 -10.37 -1.41
N HIS A 179 -1.54 -10.76 -0.97
CA HIS A 179 -1.73 -11.86 -0.02
C HIS A 179 -1.16 -13.18 -0.53
N LYS A 180 -1.51 -13.57 -1.76
CA LYS A 180 -1.08 -14.85 -2.35
C LYS A 180 0.41 -14.89 -2.61
N PHE A 181 1.03 -13.79 -3.01
CA PHE A 181 2.48 -13.72 -3.13
C PHE A 181 3.16 -13.95 -1.77
N VAL A 182 2.67 -13.31 -0.70
CA VAL A 182 3.19 -13.53 0.66
C VAL A 182 3.00 -14.99 1.10
N TRP A 183 1.88 -15.60 0.74
CA TRP A 183 1.59 -17.01 1.01
C TRP A 183 2.52 -17.97 0.25
N ILE A 184 2.81 -17.70 -1.04
CA ILE A 184 3.77 -18.49 -1.83
C ILE A 184 5.19 -18.35 -1.24
N HIS A 185 5.52 -17.14 -0.79
CA HIS A 185 6.81 -16.77 -0.21
C HIS A 185 7.97 -17.21 -1.11
N PRO A 186 8.10 -16.66 -2.34
CA PRO A 186 8.96 -17.22 -3.37
C PRO A 186 10.47 -17.10 -3.10
N PHE A 187 10.89 -16.26 -2.16
CA PHE A 187 12.31 -15.97 -1.89
C PHE A 187 12.74 -16.34 -0.48
N PHE A 188 14.05 -16.40 -0.21
CA PHE A 188 14.58 -16.63 1.15
C PHE A 188 14.44 -15.40 2.06
N ASP A 189 14.65 -14.20 1.54
CA ASP A 189 14.37 -12.90 2.18
C ASP A 189 13.75 -11.95 1.14
N GLY A 190 13.37 -10.72 1.51
CA GLY A 190 12.95 -9.68 0.58
C GLY A 190 11.50 -9.79 0.09
N ASN A 191 10.78 -10.85 0.47
CA ASN A 191 9.39 -11.11 0.05
C ASN A 191 8.45 -9.92 0.33
N GLY A 192 8.47 -9.39 1.56
CA GLY A 192 7.59 -8.29 1.97
C GLY A 192 7.83 -6.99 1.18
N ARG A 193 9.11 -6.63 0.98
CA ARG A 193 9.49 -5.44 0.20
C ARG A 193 9.11 -5.60 -1.27
N THR A 194 9.40 -6.78 -1.84
CA THR A 194 9.11 -7.07 -3.25
C THR A 194 7.62 -7.05 -3.54
N VAL A 195 6.80 -7.67 -2.68
CA VAL A 195 5.34 -7.70 -2.91
C VAL A 195 4.71 -6.32 -2.82
N ARG A 196 5.17 -5.45 -1.91
CA ARG A 196 4.68 -4.07 -1.80
C ARG A 196 5.09 -3.22 -3.01
N LEU A 197 6.24 -3.51 -3.63
CA LEU A 197 6.62 -2.94 -4.92
C LEU A 197 5.71 -3.45 -6.04
N ALA A 198 5.63 -4.78 -6.22
CA ALA A 198 4.85 -5.39 -7.29
C ALA A 198 3.35 -5.06 -7.22
N MET A 199 2.76 -5.01 -6.03
CA MET A 199 1.36 -4.61 -5.86
C MET A 199 1.13 -3.15 -6.34
N ASN A 200 2.09 -2.26 -6.08
CA ASN A 200 1.96 -0.87 -6.50
C ASN A 200 2.20 -0.71 -8.01
N LEU A 201 3.00 -1.57 -8.66
CA LEU A 201 3.03 -1.64 -10.12
C LEU A 201 1.64 -1.93 -10.70
N LEU A 202 0.89 -2.87 -10.10
CA LEU A 202 -0.46 -3.23 -10.52
C LEU A 202 -1.49 -2.10 -10.32
N LEU A 203 -1.39 -1.33 -9.22
CA LEU A 203 -2.22 -0.16 -8.99
C LEU A 203 -1.86 0.99 -9.95
N MET A 204 -0.57 1.25 -10.11
CA MET A 204 -0.07 2.38 -10.89
C MET A 204 -0.31 2.21 -12.39
N ARG A 205 -0.25 0.98 -12.93
CA ARG A 205 -0.68 0.72 -14.32
C ARG A 205 -2.16 1.06 -14.56
N LYS A 206 -2.98 1.09 -13.50
CA LYS A 206 -4.39 1.50 -13.56
C LYS A 206 -4.61 2.97 -13.25
N GLY A 207 -3.55 3.75 -13.05
CA GLY A 207 -3.61 5.19 -12.79
C GLY A 207 -3.86 5.57 -11.33
N PHE A 208 -3.86 4.60 -10.40
CA PHE A 208 -3.83 4.89 -8.96
C PHE A 208 -2.43 5.31 -8.51
N PRO A 209 -2.31 6.14 -7.46
CA PRO A 209 -1.04 6.37 -6.78
C PRO A 209 -0.59 5.11 -6.00
N PRO A 210 0.69 5.01 -5.60
CA PRO A 210 1.16 3.87 -4.81
C PRO A 210 0.44 3.80 -3.46
N ALA A 211 0.00 2.62 -3.05
CA ALA A 211 -0.51 2.37 -1.71
C ALA A 211 0.66 2.15 -0.74
N ILE A 212 0.88 3.11 0.16
CA ILE A 212 1.97 3.05 1.16
C ILE A 212 1.39 2.62 2.51
N ILE A 213 1.66 1.38 2.90
CA ILE A 213 1.30 0.82 4.22
C ILE A 213 2.22 1.42 5.27
N LEU A 214 1.65 2.04 6.31
CA LEU A 214 2.42 2.71 7.35
C LEU A 214 3.08 1.74 8.33
N LYS A 215 4.30 2.05 8.77
CA LYS A 215 4.98 1.29 9.84
C LYS A 215 4.17 1.23 11.14
N THR A 216 3.38 2.27 11.42
CA THR A 216 2.54 2.34 12.62
C THR A 216 1.40 1.33 12.58
N ASP A 217 1.06 0.81 11.39
CA ASP A 217 0.05 -0.22 11.19
C ASP A 217 0.67 -1.61 10.97
N ARG A 218 1.99 -1.80 11.18
CA ARG A 218 2.71 -3.08 11.03
C ARG A 218 1.99 -4.25 11.70
N LYS A 219 1.53 -4.07 12.95
CA LYS A 219 0.79 -5.11 13.69
C LYS A 219 -0.52 -5.47 12.99
N LYS A 220 -1.32 -4.46 12.63
CA LYS A 220 -2.60 -4.65 11.91
C LYS A 220 -2.40 -5.32 10.56
N TYR A 221 -1.34 -4.95 9.84
CA TYR A 221 -0.96 -5.53 8.56
C TYR A 221 -0.71 -7.04 8.69
N TYR A 222 0.17 -7.49 9.59
CA TYR A 222 0.41 -8.92 9.79
C TYR A 222 -0.81 -9.68 10.33
N GLU A 223 -1.60 -9.07 11.23
CA GLU A 223 -2.86 -9.65 11.68
C GLU A 223 -3.84 -9.85 10.53
N SER A 224 -3.97 -8.87 9.63
CA SER A 224 -4.85 -8.94 8.47
C SER A 224 -4.41 -10.00 7.45
N LEU A 225 -3.10 -10.19 7.24
CA LEU A 225 -2.57 -11.28 6.42
C LEU A 225 -2.93 -12.65 7.02
N ASN A 226 -2.80 -12.79 8.35
CA ASN A 226 -3.17 -14.01 9.05
C ASN A 226 -4.68 -14.30 9.00
N GLN A 227 -5.53 -13.26 8.92
CA GLN A 227 -6.98 -13.43 8.70
C GLN A 227 -7.29 -13.83 7.26
N ALA A 228 -6.60 -13.24 6.28
CA ALA A 228 -6.73 -13.60 4.86
C ALA A 228 -6.30 -15.06 4.59
N ASN A 229 -5.32 -15.58 5.33
CA ASN A 229 -4.97 -17.01 5.30
C ASN A 229 -6.14 -17.92 5.71
N LYS A 230 -7.07 -17.40 6.52
CA LYS A 230 -8.29 -18.10 6.96
C LYS A 230 -9.51 -17.78 6.08
N GLY A 231 -9.32 -17.06 4.97
CA GLY A 231 -10.37 -16.70 4.03
C GLY A 231 -11.05 -15.35 4.25
N SER A 232 -10.76 -14.61 5.33
CA SER A 232 -11.34 -13.28 5.54
C SER A 232 -10.42 -12.18 5.04
N TYR A 233 -10.84 -11.49 3.98
CA TYR A 233 -10.08 -10.43 3.33
C TYR A 233 -10.45 -9.03 3.80
N HIS A 234 -11.57 -8.86 4.50
CA HIS A 234 -12.10 -7.56 4.90
C HIS A 234 -11.03 -6.62 5.49
N LYS A 235 -10.29 -7.08 6.51
CA LYS A 235 -9.29 -6.23 7.18
C LYS A 235 -8.11 -5.88 6.30
N LEU A 236 -7.65 -6.82 5.48
CA LEU A 236 -6.52 -6.59 4.57
C LEU A 236 -6.93 -5.62 3.47
N CYS A 237 -8.11 -5.82 2.88
CA CYS A 237 -8.66 -4.93 1.86
C CYS A 237 -8.91 -3.53 2.41
N LEU A 238 -9.50 -3.40 3.60
CA LEU A 238 -9.70 -2.09 4.24
C LEU A 238 -8.39 -1.35 4.46
N LEU A 239 -7.34 -2.05 4.92
CA LEU A 239 -6.01 -1.46 5.08
C LEU A 239 -5.44 -0.95 3.74
N MET A 240 -5.57 -1.74 2.67
CA MET A 240 -5.11 -1.35 1.34
C MET A 240 -5.91 -0.15 0.79
N LEU A 241 -7.23 -0.15 0.97
CA LEU A 241 -8.10 0.96 0.59
C LEU A 241 -7.70 2.26 1.31
N GLN A 242 -7.45 2.20 2.62
CA GLN A 242 -6.98 3.36 3.40
C GLN A 242 -5.60 3.86 2.94
N ALA A 243 -4.70 2.95 2.57
CA ALA A 243 -3.39 3.32 2.03
C ALA A 243 -3.49 3.99 0.65
N VAL A 244 -4.39 3.52 -0.21
CA VAL A 244 -4.70 4.15 -1.50
C VAL A 244 -5.36 5.52 -1.29
N GLU A 245 -6.33 5.61 -0.37
CA GLU A 245 -7.05 6.85 -0.07
C GLU A 245 -6.11 7.96 0.40
N ARG A 246 -5.22 7.64 1.34
CA ARG A 246 -4.19 8.57 1.82
C ARG A 246 -3.36 9.14 0.67
N SER A 247 -2.93 8.26 -0.22
CA SER A 247 -2.08 8.66 -1.36
C SER A 247 -2.87 9.47 -2.39
N LEU A 248 -4.12 9.10 -2.69
CA LEU A 248 -5.02 9.90 -3.54
C LEU A 248 -5.25 11.29 -2.96
N ASN A 249 -5.45 11.40 -1.64
CA ASN A 249 -5.65 12.68 -0.96
C ASN A 249 -4.41 13.57 -1.09
N MET A 250 -3.20 13.01 -0.97
CA MET A 250 -1.96 13.77 -1.21
C MET A 250 -1.90 14.35 -2.64
N TYR A 251 -2.26 13.55 -3.65
CA TYR A 251 -2.31 14.02 -5.03
C TYR A 251 -3.38 15.10 -5.24
N ILE A 252 -4.59 14.88 -4.72
CA ILE A 252 -5.73 15.80 -4.87
C ILE A 252 -5.44 17.13 -4.16
N ASN A 253 -4.88 17.10 -2.96
CA ASN A 253 -4.56 18.30 -2.17
C ASN A 253 -3.44 19.13 -2.80
N ALA A 254 -2.59 18.51 -3.62
CA ALA A 254 -1.55 19.20 -4.37
C ALA A 254 -2.05 19.83 -5.69
N LEU A 255 -3.31 19.61 -6.08
CA LEU A 255 -3.91 20.24 -7.25
C LEU A 255 -4.15 21.74 -7.02
N PRO A 256 -3.98 22.59 -8.06
CA PRO A 256 -4.33 23.99 -7.97
C PRO A 256 -5.79 24.19 -7.52
N GLY A 257 -6.02 25.04 -6.51
CA GLY A 257 -7.36 25.37 -6.00
C GLY A 257 -7.92 24.40 -4.95
N ASN A 258 -7.24 23.29 -4.64
CA ASN A 258 -7.49 22.55 -3.41
C ASN A 258 -6.53 23.06 -2.33
N ASN A 259 -6.99 23.13 -1.08
CA ASN A 259 -6.16 23.51 0.05
C ASN A 259 -5.95 22.31 0.97
N TYR A 260 -4.70 22.09 1.41
CA TYR A 260 -4.37 21.13 2.46
C TYR A 260 -5.14 21.38 3.77
N GLY A 261 -5.65 22.60 3.97
CA GLY A 261 -6.32 23.03 5.21
C GLY A 261 -7.71 22.43 5.47
N ASP A 262 -8.30 21.69 4.52
CA ASP A 262 -9.63 21.10 4.76
C ASP A 262 -9.58 19.82 5.60
N TYR A 263 -8.42 19.14 5.64
CA TYR A 263 -8.21 17.97 6.48
C TYR A 263 -7.64 18.41 7.84
N GLU A 264 -8.46 18.27 8.87
CA GLU A 264 -8.12 18.62 10.24
C GLU A 264 -8.16 17.37 11.12
N PRO A 265 -7.41 17.34 12.25
CA PRO A 265 -7.56 16.31 13.25
C PRO A 265 -9.03 16.18 13.67
N ILE A 266 -9.53 14.95 13.82
CA ILE A 266 -10.93 14.71 14.21
C ILE A 266 -11.28 15.48 15.49
N SER A 267 -10.35 15.60 16.44
CA SER A 267 -10.53 16.36 17.68
C SER A 267 -10.90 17.83 17.45
N SER A 268 -10.33 18.45 16.41
CA SER A 268 -10.65 19.84 16.03
C SER A 268 -12.05 19.93 15.45
N ILE A 269 -12.42 19.01 14.55
CA ILE A 269 -13.72 19.02 13.85
C ILE A 269 -14.89 18.79 14.82
N VAL A 270 -14.76 17.83 15.75
CA VAL A 270 -15.85 17.52 16.68
C VAL A 270 -16.04 18.55 17.79
N SER A 271 -15.09 19.49 17.93
CA SER A 271 -15.23 20.60 18.88
C SER A 271 -16.19 21.68 18.36
N GLU A 272 -16.60 21.61 17.09
CA GLU A 272 -17.51 22.58 16.49
C GLU A 272 -18.98 22.30 16.86
N PRO A 273 -19.80 23.33 17.12
CA PRO A 273 -21.18 23.16 17.59
C PRO A 273 -22.11 22.39 16.63
N ASP A 274 -21.78 22.33 15.35
CA ASP A 274 -22.60 21.74 14.29
C ASP A 274 -22.29 20.26 14.01
N VAL A 275 -21.35 19.65 14.74
CA VAL A 275 -21.02 18.22 14.65
C VAL A 275 -21.64 17.47 15.84
N PRO A 276 -22.73 16.71 15.64
CA PRO A 276 -23.49 16.07 16.72
C PRO A 276 -22.84 14.80 17.30
N TYR A 277 -21.59 14.51 16.93
CA TYR A 277 -20.90 13.27 17.27
C TYR A 277 -19.61 13.56 18.03
N GLY A 278 -19.36 12.79 19.10
CA GLY A 278 -18.11 12.86 19.85
C GLY A 278 -16.92 12.27 19.07
N GLN A 279 -15.71 12.63 19.50
CA GLN A 279 -14.44 12.23 18.88
C GLN A 279 -14.32 10.72 18.66
N GLU A 280 -14.68 9.90 19.64
CA GLU A 280 -14.52 8.43 19.56
C GLU A 280 -15.38 7.83 18.44
N TYR A 281 -16.60 8.34 18.27
CA TYR A 281 -17.50 7.86 17.23
C TYR A 281 -17.00 8.24 15.82
N VAL A 282 -16.59 9.49 15.62
CA VAL A 282 -16.03 9.92 14.32
C VAL A 282 -14.72 9.16 14.02
N SER A 283 -13.89 8.93 15.04
CA SER A 283 -12.68 8.10 14.91
C SER A 283 -12.99 6.64 14.60
N LEU A 284 -14.10 6.09 15.08
CA LEU A 284 -14.58 4.76 14.69
C LEU A 284 -14.97 4.73 13.20
N LEU A 285 -15.71 5.74 12.72
CA LEU A 285 -16.08 5.83 11.31
C LEU A 285 -14.86 5.89 10.39
N ALA A 286 -13.87 6.70 10.75
CA ALA A 286 -12.60 6.78 10.03
C ALA A 286 -11.89 5.41 9.99
N ARG A 287 -11.76 4.75 11.15
CA ARG A 287 -11.15 3.41 11.27
C ARG A 287 -11.86 2.36 10.41
N GLN A 288 -13.19 2.44 10.27
CA GLN A 288 -14.01 1.54 9.46
C GLN A 288 -14.10 1.97 7.99
N GLY A 289 -13.44 3.06 7.58
CA GLY A 289 -13.48 3.60 6.22
C GLY A 289 -14.82 4.25 5.83
N LYS A 290 -15.76 4.40 6.77
CA LYS A 290 -17.13 4.90 6.50
C LYS A 290 -17.16 6.39 6.14
N ILE A 291 -16.09 7.12 6.39
CA ILE A 291 -15.89 8.51 5.96
C ILE A 291 -14.52 8.66 5.30
N ASP A 292 -14.38 9.70 4.47
CA ASP A 292 -13.09 10.11 3.91
C ASP A 292 -12.19 10.62 5.03
N ALA A 293 -11.17 9.81 5.35
CA ALA A 293 -10.23 10.10 6.39
C ALA A 293 -8.92 9.39 6.10
N TYR A 294 -7.82 9.98 6.56
CA TYR A 294 -6.52 9.32 6.51
C TYR A 294 -5.77 9.56 7.82
N LYS A 295 -4.72 8.77 8.02
CA LYS A 295 -3.90 8.84 9.22
C LYS A 295 -2.61 9.59 8.93
N GLU A 296 -2.29 10.55 9.78
CA GLU A 296 -1.00 11.25 9.81
C GLU A 296 -0.37 11.03 11.19
N GLY A 297 0.78 10.34 11.22
CA GLY A 297 1.37 9.89 12.48
C GLY A 297 0.44 8.96 13.27
N LYS A 298 -0.10 9.45 14.39
CA LYS A 298 -1.06 8.72 15.24
C LYS A 298 -2.50 9.20 15.08
N ASP A 299 -2.70 10.36 14.48
CA ASP A 299 -3.98 11.05 14.44
C ASP A 299 -4.73 10.74 13.15
N TRP A 300 -6.06 10.66 13.26
CA TRP A 300 -6.94 10.59 12.11
C TRP A 300 -7.34 12.02 11.73
N LEU A 301 -7.17 12.33 10.45
CA LEU A 301 -7.61 13.58 9.85
C LEU A 301 -8.79 13.28 8.93
N THR A 302 -9.77 14.18 8.91
CA THR A 302 -10.94 14.11 8.02
C THR A 302 -11.36 15.53 7.65
N THR A 303 -12.38 15.68 6.82
CA THR A 303 -12.95 16.98 6.48
C THR A 303 -14.33 17.14 7.13
N LYS A 304 -14.72 18.39 7.41
CA LYS A 304 -16.08 18.69 7.90
C LYS A 304 -17.15 18.21 6.91
N ALA A 305 -16.87 18.35 5.60
CA ALA A 305 -17.74 17.89 4.54
C ALA A 305 -17.99 16.37 4.63
N ALA A 306 -16.95 15.56 4.86
CA ALA A 306 -17.07 14.12 4.99
C ALA A 306 -17.96 13.70 6.18
N VAL A 307 -17.80 14.37 7.33
CA VAL A 307 -18.65 14.11 8.51
C VAL A 307 -20.10 14.51 8.24
N LYS A 308 -20.35 15.68 7.64
CA LYS A 308 -21.69 16.16 7.28
C LYS A 308 -22.37 15.27 6.25
N GLU A 309 -21.64 14.80 5.25
CA GLU A 309 -22.15 13.88 4.24
C GLU A 309 -22.59 12.55 4.86
N TYR A 310 -21.78 11.99 5.76
CA TYR A 310 -22.16 10.78 6.51
C TYR A 310 -23.46 10.97 7.31
N ILE A 311 -23.59 12.11 8.02
CA ILE A 311 -24.81 12.44 8.77
C ILE A 311 -26.03 12.50 7.83
N LYS A 312 -25.89 13.16 6.68
CA LYS A 312 -26.96 13.31 5.68
C LYS A 312 -27.39 11.96 5.11
N ASN A 313 -26.44 11.12 4.73
CA ASN A 313 -26.74 9.81 4.15
C ASN A 313 -27.38 8.87 5.19
N ARG A 314 -26.95 8.92 6.46
CA ARG A 314 -27.59 8.16 7.53
C ARG A 314 -29.03 8.60 7.80
N LYS A 315 -29.34 9.90 7.70
CA LYS A 315 -30.72 10.42 7.83
C LYS A 315 -31.63 10.01 6.67
N ARG A 316 -31.10 9.72 5.49
CA ARG A 316 -31.89 9.24 4.33
C ARG A 316 -32.29 7.77 4.42
N ILE A 317 -31.58 6.98 5.24
CA ILE A 317 -31.78 5.54 5.42
C ILE A 317 -32.70 5.24 6.61
N ARG A 318 -32.97 6.24 7.48
CA ARG A 318 -33.93 6.17 8.58
C ARG A 318 -35.27 6.75 8.16
#